data_AF-A0A1W9MV29-F1
#
_entry.id   AF-A0A1W9MV29-F1
#
_cell.length_a   1.000
_cell.length_b   1.000
_cell.length_c   1.000
_cell.angle_alpha   90.00
_cell.angle_beta   90.00
_cell.angle_gamma   90.00
#
_symmetry.space_group_name_H-M   'P 1'
#
loop_
_entity.id
_entity.type
_entity.pdbx_description
1 polymer ?
#
loop_
_entity_poly.entity_id
_entity_poly.type
_entity_poly.pdbx_seq_one_letter_code
_entity_poly.pdbx_strand_id
1 'polypeptide(L)' 'MSDKKKAQVFHFDLYGKREVKYDFLNQNSVKSINWNELDVKEPHYFFVPKNFDIIEIYEKYFSVSELFIEIGSGVKTERD' A
#
# COMPACT_ATOMS: atom_id res chain seq x y z
N MET A 1 -4.89 7.60 -29.01
CA MET A 1 -5.20 8.03 -27.64
C MET A 1 -3.90 8.54 -27.04
N SER A 2 -3.91 9.71 -26.41
CA SER A 2 -2.66 10.34 -25.94
C SER A 2 -2.16 9.59 -24.70
N ASP A 3 -0.98 8.97 -24.78
CA ASP A 3 -0.27 8.34 -23.66
C ASP A 3 0.13 9.42 -22.64
N LYS A 4 -0.82 9.82 -21.78
CA LYS A 4 -0.54 10.66 -20.61
C LYS A 4 0.28 9.82 -19.63
N LYS A 5 1.55 10.20 -19.48
CA LYS A 5 2.44 9.64 -18.46
C LYS A 5 1.77 9.78 -17.08
N LYS A 6 1.63 8.66 -16.35
CA LYS A 6 1.08 8.65 -14.98
C LYS A 6 1.96 9.50 -14.06
N ALA A 7 1.36 10.08 -13.01
CA ALA A 7 2.10 10.83 -12.01
C ALA A 7 3.02 9.92 -11.20
N GLN A 8 4.17 10.45 -10.77
CA GLN A 8 5.10 9.74 -9.88
C GLN A 8 4.63 9.88 -8.43
N VAL A 9 4.75 8.81 -7.66
CA VAL A 9 4.40 8.78 -6.24
C VAL A 9 5.64 8.44 -5.43
N PHE A 10 5.91 9.24 -4.41
CA PHE A 10 7.06 9.13 -3.53
C PHE A 10 6.59 8.92 -2.10
N HIS A 11 7.17 7.93 -1.42
CA HIS A 11 6.73 7.48 -0.10
C HIS A 11 7.89 7.32 0.88
N PHE A 12 7.63 7.66 2.14
CA PHE A 12 8.56 7.46 3.25
C PHE A 12 7.77 7.23 4.54
N ASP A 13 8.11 6.18 5.28
CA ASP A 13 7.50 5.89 6.57
C ASP A 13 8.37 6.39 7.72
N LEU A 14 7.78 7.21 8.60
CA LEU A 14 8.41 7.67 9.84
C LEU A 14 7.80 6.97 11.05
N TYR A 15 8.53 6.01 11.60
CA TYR A 15 8.16 5.28 12.83
C TYR A 15 8.92 5.81 14.06
N GLY A 16 8.48 5.40 15.25
CA GLY A 16 9.13 5.74 16.52
C GLY A 16 8.27 6.54 17.49
N LYS A 17 8.88 6.91 18.63
CA LYS A 17 8.24 7.72 19.68
C LYS A 17 8.02 9.16 19.20
N ARG A 18 7.07 9.85 19.83
CA ARG A 18 6.70 11.22 19.49
C ARG A 18 7.91 12.17 19.40
N GLU A 19 8.79 12.14 20.39
CA GLU A 19 9.95 13.05 20.46
C GLU A 19 10.92 12.82 19.29
N VAL A 20 11.25 11.55 19.01
CA VAL A 20 12.09 11.16 17.86
C VAL A 20 11.50 11.63 16.53
N LYS A 21 10.16 11.57 16.38
CA LYS A 21 9.50 12.06 15.16
C LYS A 21 9.63 13.58 15.02
N TYR A 22 9.47 14.33 16.11
CA TYR A 22 9.65 15.78 16.08
C TYR A 22 11.10 16.17 15.77
N ASP A 23 12.07 15.51 16.38
CA ASP A 23 13.49 15.76 16.10
C ASP A 23 13.81 15.52 14.62
N PHE A 24 13.35 14.39 14.06
CA PHE A 24 13.51 14.09 12.64
C PHE A 24 12.88 15.15 11.74
N LEU A 25 11.62 15.54 12.01
CA LEU A 25 10.89 16.52 11.20
C LEU A 25 11.45 17.93 11.31
N ASN A 26 12.02 18.32 12.46
CA ASN A 26 12.66 19.61 12.65
C ASN A 26 14.03 19.68 11.95
N GLN A 27 14.73 18.56 11.85
CA GLN A 27 16.06 18.47 11.21
C GLN A 27 15.98 18.27 9.68
N ASN A 28 14.81 17.88 9.15
CA ASN A 28 14.62 17.56 7.74
C ASN A 28 13.56 18.45 7.09
N SER A 29 13.59 18.48 5.76
CA SER A 29 12.58 19.12 4.92
C SER A 29 12.06 18.12 3.91
N VAL A 30 10.98 18.45 3.21
CA VAL A 30 10.44 17.63 2.11
C VAL A 30 11.51 17.30 1.05
N LYS A 31 12.51 18.17 0.87
CA LYS A 31 13.59 17.96 -0.10
C LYS A 31 14.76 17.11 0.43
N SER A 32 14.92 16.99 1.75
CA SER A 32 16.04 16.24 2.35
C SER A 32 15.66 14.81 2.76
N ILE A 33 14.37 14.50 2.79
CA ILE A 33 13.90 13.13 3.05
C ILE A 33 14.29 12.24 1.86
N ASN A 34 14.85 11.08 2.17
CA ASN A 34 15.12 10.04 1.17
C ASN A 34 13.81 9.32 0.84
N TRP A 35 13.17 9.78 -0.22
CA TRP A 35 11.92 9.20 -0.71
C TRP A 35 12.14 7.90 -1.47
N ASN A 36 11.23 6.94 -1.29
CA ASN A 36 11.13 5.76 -2.14
C ASN A 36 10.07 6.01 -3.22
N GLU A 37 10.45 5.91 -4.49
CA GLU A 37 9.47 5.94 -5.58
C GLU A 37 8.63 4.66 -5.54
N LEU A 38 7.31 4.81 -5.59
CA LEU A 38 6.37 3.69 -5.58
C LEU A 38 5.97 3.31 -7.00
N ASP A 39 6.00 2.02 -7.29
CA ASP A 39 5.43 1.46 -8.50
C ASP A 39 3.92 1.28 -8.33
N VAL A 40 3.15 2.26 -8.79
CA VAL A 40 1.70 2.30 -8.66
C VAL A 40 1.05 1.53 -9.82
N LYS A 41 0.84 0.23 -9.60
CA LYS A 41 0.25 -0.68 -10.58
C LYS A 41 -1.28 -0.76 -10.48
N GLU A 42 -1.92 -0.88 -11.64
CA GLU A 42 -3.30 -1.36 -11.75
C GLU A 42 -3.41 -2.82 -11.26
N PRO A 43 -4.57 -3.25 -10.75
CA PRO A 43 -5.78 -2.47 -10.44
C PRO A 43 -5.75 -1.82 -9.05
N HIS A 44 -4.72 -2.08 -8.25
CA HIS A 44 -4.75 -1.80 -6.81
C HIS A 44 -4.34 -0.38 -6.42
N TYR A 45 -3.41 0.24 -7.17
CA TYR A 45 -2.92 1.59 -6.91
C TYR A 45 -2.48 1.85 -5.45
N PHE A 46 -1.72 0.94 -4.84
CA PHE A 46 -1.30 1.10 -3.46
C PHE A 46 -0.36 2.30 -3.28
N PHE A 47 -0.64 3.12 -2.26
CA PHE A 47 0.23 4.23 -1.82
C PHE A 47 1.17 3.82 -0.68
N VAL A 48 1.50 2.54 -0.62
CA VAL A 48 2.49 1.97 0.28
C VAL A 48 3.34 0.97 -0.49
N PRO A 49 4.60 0.74 -0.08
CA PRO A 49 5.44 -0.27 -0.70
C PRO A 49 4.76 -1.64 -0.57
N LYS A 50 4.56 -2.31 -1.70
CA LYS A 50 4.01 -3.66 -1.77
C LYS A 50 4.90 -4.50 -2.66
N ASN A 51 5.18 -5.72 -2.22
CA ASN A 51 5.85 -6.71 -3.04
C ASN A 51 4.80 -7.34 -3.98
N PHE A 52 5.08 -7.23 -5.28
CA PHE A 52 4.27 -7.82 -6.36
C PHE A 52 5.03 -8.88 -7.16
N ASP A 53 6.19 -9.35 -6.67
CA ASP A 53 7.10 -10.23 -7.42
C ASP A 53 6.44 -11.54 -7.86
N ILE A 54 5.44 -12.01 -7.11
CA ILE A 54 4.71 -13.25 -7.38
C ILE A 54 3.24 -13.02 -7.74
N ILE A 55 2.83 -11.79 -8.04
CA ILE A 55 1.42 -11.46 -8.27
C ILE A 55 0.84 -12.25 -9.46
N GLU A 56 1.62 -12.39 -10.54
CA GLU A 56 1.21 -13.16 -11.73
C GLU A 56 0.98 -14.64 -11.41
N ILE A 57 1.76 -15.19 -10.47
CA ILE A 57 1.60 -16.57 -10.01
C ILE A 57 0.35 -16.67 -9.15
N TYR A 58 0.18 -15.74 -8.20
CA TYR A 58 -0.97 -15.72 -7.29
C TYR A 58 -2.30 -15.62 -8.05
N GLU A 59 -2.40 -14.69 -9.01
CA GLU A 59 -3.61 -14.44 -9.81
C GLU A 59 -3.97 -15.58 -10.77
N LYS A 60 -3.05 -16.52 -11.03
CA LYS A 60 -3.31 -17.68 -11.87
C LYS A 60 -4.16 -18.76 -11.17
N TYR A 61 -4.15 -18.79 -9.84
CA TYR A 61 -4.90 -19.78 -9.06
C TYR A 61 -6.32 -19.30 -8.74
N PHE A 62 -7.17 -20.25 -8.37
CA PHE A 62 -8.57 -19.96 -8.06
C PHE A 62 -8.71 -19.12 -6.80
N SER A 63 -9.75 -18.27 -6.76
CA SER A 63 -10.06 -17.53 -5.54
C SER A 63 -10.63 -18.47 -4.48
N VAL A 64 -10.28 -18.26 -3.21
CA VAL A 64 -10.87 -18.99 -2.08
C VAL A 64 -12.39 -18.83 -2.05
N SER A 65 -12.91 -17.69 -2.49
CA SER A 65 -14.36 -17.45 -2.59
C SER A 65 -15.06 -18.31 -3.65
N GLU A 66 -14.32 -18.82 -4.64
CA GLU A 66 -14.85 -19.73 -5.67
C GLU A 66 -14.77 -21.19 -5.23
N LEU A 67 -13.86 -21.52 -4.31
CA LEU A 67 -13.69 -22.88 -3.79
C LEU A 67 -14.85 -23.29 -2.88
N PHE A 68 -15.37 -22.35 -2.08
CA PHE A 68 -16.41 -22.63 -1.09
C PHE A 68 -17.79 -22.18 -1.57
N ILE A 69 -18.80 -23.04 -1.37
CA ILE A 69 -20.20 -22.74 -1.70
C ILE A 69 -20.75 -21.64 -0.78
N GLU A 70 -20.37 -21.67 0.49
CA GLU A 70 -20.78 -20.73 1.51
C GLU A 70 -19.56 -20.02 2.09
N ILE A 71 -19.63 -18.68 2.14
CA ILE A 71 -18.64 -17.82 2.78
C ILE A 71 -19.37 -16.89 3.74
N GLY A 72 -18.76 -16.62 4.89
CA GLY A 72 -19.30 -15.71 5.89
C GLY A 72 -18.19 -14.88 6.50
N SER A 73 -18.43 -13.59 6.70
CA SER A 73 -17.62 -12.79 7.62
C SER A 73 -17.97 -13.17 9.05
N GLY A 74 -17.04 -12.95 10.00
CA GLY A 74 -17.27 -13.24 11.40
C GLY A 74 -18.53 -12.54 11.94
N VAL A 75 -19.12 -13.10 13.02
CA VAL A 75 -20.31 -12.55 13.66
C VAL A 75 -20.07 -11.09 14.05
N LYS A 76 -20.96 -10.20 13.62
CA LYS A 76 -20.95 -8.79 13.99
C LYS A 76 -22.23 -8.46 14.76
N THR A 77 -22.09 -8.10 16.02
CA THR A 77 -23.14 -7.38 16.75
C THR A 77 -22.98 -5.92 16.37
N GLU A 78 -23.97 -5.30 15.70
CA GLU A 78 -23.90 -3.90 15.26
C GLU A 78 -23.85 -2.87 16.41
N ARG A 79 -23.66 -3.36 17.63
CA ARG A 79 -23.63 -2.66 18.91
C ARG A 79 -22.63 -3.38 19.80
N ASP A 80 -21.35 -3.11 19.57
CA ASP A 80 -20.23 -3.50 20.41
C ASP A 80 -19.72 -2.25 21.15
#